data_AF-A0A319EEJ1-F1
#
_entry.id   AF-A0A319EEJ1-F1
#
_cell.length_a   1.000
_cell.length_b   1.000
_cell.length_c   1.000
_cell.angle_alpha   90.00
_cell.angle_beta   90.00
_cell.angle_gamma   90.00
#
_symmetry.space_group_name_H-M   'P 1'
#
loop_
_entity.id
_entity.type
_entity.pdbx_description
1 polymer ?
#
loop_
_entity_poly.entity_id
_entity_poly.type
_entity_poly.pdbx_seq_one_letter_code
_entity_poly.pdbx_strand_id
1 'polypeptide(L)'
;MAPKNPLSTDLPSDEDKWNVWTAQYNVSGLTIHDATLTSASTISEKQYLLLQVLWISGTGRDLSPKQFELENWTQEVDKLLATSQSWNNYRKSFLSGPILEGTFALAKMYQSQAAASRDENFKSNVAFSPIANRTRSKMGSLEEKLREAQLETPTKSMGNISDLFYVGNTPDTEESPFQSPGPAEISHLMYPQTKDEQIVNTALVDFLNALSIHFPRASRWTLHRKSFKAEFQHASFEARTDGYLEDGEFSGRVRALIEVKPMLRGRKQNPIRMQEAAQMAAWIKSDPDPTGVLNLPGRRLHVSQDRHQMFITFAEYDGNYIQYLNNTLPPNSPRPFLRMHEFGPWNTMNRNDMESIGSILLAIALRAYFDANPRTSSTSEQHSS
;
A
#
# COMPACT_ATOMS: atom_id res chain seq x y z
N MET A 1 43.72 -11.82 2.93
CA MET A 1 42.41 -11.28 2.48
C MET A 1 41.34 -12.15 3.11
N ALA A 2 40.58 -11.64 4.07
CA ALA A 2 39.47 -12.39 4.65
C ALA A 2 38.40 -12.60 3.56
N PRO A 3 37.82 -13.80 3.45
CA PRO A 3 36.77 -14.05 2.47
C PRO A 3 35.58 -13.15 2.77
N LYS A 4 35.14 -12.36 1.78
CA LYS A 4 33.84 -11.68 1.83
C LYS A 4 32.79 -12.79 1.87
N ASN A 5 32.19 -13.02 3.04
CA ASN A 5 30.99 -13.84 3.13
C ASN A 5 29.96 -13.29 2.13
N PRO A 6 29.35 -14.13 1.28
CA PRO A 6 28.28 -13.67 0.40
C PRO A 6 27.16 -13.13 1.28
N LEU A 7 26.92 -11.83 1.17
CA LEU A 7 25.90 -11.13 1.92
C LEU A 7 24.52 -11.65 1.53
N SER A 8 23.63 -11.71 2.53
CA SER A 8 22.22 -11.99 2.28
C SER A 8 21.68 -11.03 1.23
N THR A 9 20.97 -11.57 0.24
CA THR A 9 20.26 -10.78 -0.77
C THR A 9 19.02 -10.09 -0.19
N ASP A 10 18.59 -10.45 1.02
CA ASP A 10 17.42 -9.85 1.66
C ASP A 10 17.74 -8.49 2.28
N LEU A 11 16.74 -7.61 2.29
CA LEU A 11 16.82 -6.32 2.96
C LEU A 11 17.24 -6.47 4.44
N PRO A 12 17.96 -5.47 5.00
CA PRO A 12 18.38 -5.49 6.40
C PRO A 12 17.22 -5.71 7.37
N SER A 13 17.32 -6.74 8.21
CA SER A 13 16.34 -7.05 9.27
C SER A 13 16.71 -6.47 10.63
N ASP A 14 17.98 -6.07 10.79
CA ASP A 14 18.57 -5.57 12.02
C ASP A 14 19.63 -4.50 11.71
N GLU A 15 20.03 -3.77 12.74
CA GLU A 15 20.97 -2.67 12.62
C GLU A 15 22.36 -3.12 12.13
N ASP A 16 22.81 -4.33 12.51
CA ASP A 16 24.10 -4.87 12.08
C ASP A 16 24.14 -5.09 10.57
N LYS A 17 23.13 -5.78 10.02
CA LYS A 17 22.99 -5.94 8.56
C LYS A 17 22.83 -4.60 7.85
N TRP A 18 22.10 -3.67 8.46
CA TRP A 18 21.89 -2.34 7.88
C TRP A 18 23.22 -1.58 7.79
N ASN A 19 24.04 -1.63 8.83
CA ASN A 19 25.38 -1.04 8.84
C ASN A 19 26.28 -1.63 7.75
N VAL A 20 26.22 -2.95 7.52
CA VAL A 20 26.95 -3.58 6.42
C VAL A 20 26.47 -3.07 5.05
N TRP A 21 25.17 -2.95 4.85
CA TRP A 21 24.60 -2.42 3.61
C TRP A 21 25.00 -0.96 3.38
N THR A 22 24.96 -0.10 4.39
CA THR A 22 25.36 1.30 4.21
C THR A 22 26.83 1.46 3.84
N ALA A 23 27.70 0.61 4.39
CA ALA A 23 29.10 0.58 4.00
C ALA A 23 29.25 0.14 2.53
N GLN A 24 28.52 -0.90 2.11
CA GLN A 24 28.54 -1.39 0.73
C GLN A 24 28.06 -0.33 -0.28
N TYR A 25 27.00 0.40 0.04
CA TYR A 25 26.41 1.41 -0.85
C TYR A 25 27.00 2.82 -0.66
N ASN A 26 28.04 2.97 0.17
CA ASN A 26 28.73 4.23 0.47
C ASN A 26 27.78 5.34 0.99
N VAL A 27 26.88 4.96 1.90
CA VAL A 27 25.94 5.89 2.57
C VAL A 27 26.07 5.85 4.10
N SER A 28 27.14 5.24 4.63
CA SER A 28 27.41 5.24 6.07
C SER A 28 27.55 6.67 6.61
N GLY A 29 26.82 6.96 7.69
CA GLY A 29 26.82 8.27 8.34
C GLY A 29 26.06 9.37 7.60
N LEU A 30 25.49 9.09 6.42
CA LEU A 30 24.64 10.04 5.70
C LEU A 30 23.19 9.95 6.20
N THR A 31 22.48 11.06 6.14
CA THR A 31 21.03 11.11 6.33
C THR A 31 20.31 11.40 5.02
N ILE A 32 18.99 11.17 4.98
CA ILE A 32 18.13 11.55 3.86
C ILE A 32 18.16 13.07 3.58
N HIS A 33 18.61 13.89 4.54
CA HIS A 33 18.73 15.34 4.39
C HIS A 33 20.07 15.76 3.78
N ASP A 34 21.14 15.01 4.02
CA ASP A 34 22.49 15.33 3.51
C ASP A 34 22.72 14.81 2.09
N ALA A 35 22.05 13.72 1.73
CA ALA A 35 22.30 13.04 0.48
C ALA A 35 21.69 13.80 -0.71
N THR A 36 22.50 14.06 -1.74
CA THR A 36 21.99 14.45 -3.05
C THR A 36 21.33 13.23 -3.69
N LEU A 37 20.00 13.14 -3.61
CA LEU A 37 19.26 12.06 -4.24
C LEU A 37 19.19 12.28 -5.75
N THR A 38 19.52 11.25 -6.52
CA THR A 38 19.30 11.26 -7.97
C THR A 38 17.82 11.13 -8.27
N SER A 39 17.36 11.84 -9.30
CA SER A 39 16.02 11.63 -9.87
C SER A 39 15.86 10.16 -10.25
N ALA A 40 14.77 9.52 -9.82
CA ALA A 40 14.55 8.10 -10.09
C ALA A 40 13.05 7.76 -10.07
N SER A 41 12.60 7.03 -11.08
CA SER A 41 11.25 6.47 -11.17
C SER A 41 11.04 5.23 -10.29
N THR A 42 12.08 4.77 -9.60
CA THR A 42 12.06 3.65 -8.66
C THR A 42 13.05 3.92 -7.54
N ILE A 43 12.72 3.50 -6.32
CA ILE A 43 13.61 3.62 -5.18
C ILE A 43 14.87 2.76 -5.37
N SER A 44 16.03 3.38 -5.22
CA SER A 44 17.34 2.71 -5.18
C SER A 44 17.69 2.23 -3.77
N GLU A 45 18.66 1.33 -3.64
CA GLU A 45 19.12 0.81 -2.35
C GLU A 45 19.70 1.93 -1.47
N LYS A 46 20.40 2.90 -2.07
CA LYS A 46 20.88 4.09 -1.36
C LYS A 46 19.72 4.87 -0.76
N GLN A 47 18.69 5.16 -1.55
CA GLN A 47 17.50 5.88 -1.08
C GLN A 47 16.77 5.09 0.01
N TYR A 48 16.62 3.77 -0.15
CA TYR A 48 16.02 2.90 0.86
C TYR A 48 16.79 2.94 2.19
N LEU A 49 18.12 2.81 2.14
CA LEU A 49 18.95 2.86 3.35
C LEU A 49 18.81 4.21 4.06
N LEU A 50 18.76 5.31 3.32
CA LEU A 50 18.57 6.65 3.89
C LEU A 50 17.20 6.84 4.55
N LEU A 51 16.18 6.02 4.24
CA LEU A 51 14.92 6.01 4.98
C LEU A 51 15.01 5.31 6.36
N GLN A 52 16.17 4.72 6.69
CA GLN A 52 16.42 3.99 7.95
C GLN A 52 15.36 2.94 8.24
N VAL A 53 15.14 2.05 7.27
CA VAL A 53 14.14 0.99 7.34
C VAL A 53 14.81 -0.36 7.63
N LEU A 54 14.18 -1.12 8.52
CA LEU A 54 14.47 -2.54 8.76
C LEU A 54 13.26 -3.37 8.31
N TRP A 55 13.51 -4.45 7.59
CA TRP A 55 12.46 -5.34 7.09
C TRP A 55 12.48 -6.68 7.82
N ILE A 56 11.38 -7.00 8.51
CA ILE A 56 11.24 -8.20 9.32
C ILE A 56 10.12 -9.03 8.71
N SER A 57 10.47 -10.18 8.13
CA SER A 57 9.52 -11.09 7.50
C SER A 57 9.13 -12.23 8.43
N GLY A 58 7.83 -12.50 8.52
CA GLY A 58 7.24 -13.64 9.21
C GLY A 58 6.19 -14.32 8.34
N THR A 59 5.84 -15.55 8.70
CA THR A 59 4.71 -16.25 8.09
C THR A 59 3.39 -15.68 8.62
N GLY A 60 2.28 -15.94 7.92
CA GLY A 60 0.96 -15.53 8.42
C GLY A 60 0.60 -16.09 9.81
N ARG A 61 1.23 -17.19 10.24
CA ARG A 61 1.04 -17.79 11.57
C ARG A 61 1.83 -17.07 12.67
N ASP A 62 2.86 -16.33 12.29
CA ASP A 62 3.70 -15.57 13.22
C ASP A 62 3.05 -14.23 13.60
N LEU A 63 1.98 -13.82 12.91
CA LEU A 63 1.20 -12.63 13.25
C LEU A 63 0.48 -12.85 14.58
N SER A 64 0.92 -12.14 15.61
CA SER A 64 0.27 -12.12 16.92
C SER A 64 -0.80 -11.02 16.97
N PRO A 65 -2.10 -11.34 17.10
CA PRO A 65 -3.15 -10.34 17.21
C PRO A 65 -2.93 -9.39 18.40
N LYS A 66 -2.32 -9.89 19.48
CA LYS A 66 -2.00 -9.10 20.67
C LYS A 66 -1.01 -7.98 20.41
N GLN A 67 0.04 -8.27 19.65
CA GLN A 67 1.10 -7.29 19.33
C GLN A 67 0.55 -6.03 18.65
N PHE A 68 -0.56 -6.18 17.91
CA PHE A 68 -1.20 -5.11 17.16
C PHE A 68 -2.61 -4.77 17.68
N GLU A 69 -2.96 -5.19 18.90
CA GLU A 69 -4.26 -4.92 19.54
C GLU A 69 -5.49 -5.36 18.70
N LEU A 70 -5.31 -6.40 17.87
CA LEU A 70 -6.38 -7.00 17.08
C LEU A 70 -7.18 -8.03 17.89
N GLU A 71 -6.62 -8.54 19.00
CA GLU A 71 -7.28 -9.54 19.87
C GLU A 71 -8.61 -9.04 20.45
N ASN A 72 -8.72 -7.72 20.69
CA ASN A 72 -9.94 -7.08 21.19
C ASN A 72 -11.13 -7.19 20.23
N TRP A 73 -10.87 -7.52 18.97
CA TRP A 73 -11.87 -7.60 17.91
C TRP A 73 -12.25 -9.03 17.55
N THR A 74 -11.53 -10.03 18.04
CA THR A 74 -11.70 -11.43 17.63
C THR A 74 -13.12 -11.93 17.88
N GLN A 75 -13.67 -11.69 19.08
CA GLN A 75 -15.02 -12.16 19.43
C GLN A 75 -16.11 -11.51 18.55
N GLU A 76 -15.99 -10.21 18.27
CA GLU A 76 -16.97 -9.51 17.43
C GLU A 76 -16.85 -9.97 15.97
N VAL A 77 -15.62 -10.12 15.46
CA VAL A 77 -15.37 -10.65 14.11
C VAL A 77 -15.98 -12.05 13.93
N ASP A 78 -15.75 -12.96 14.87
CA ASP A 78 -16.26 -14.33 14.80
C ASP A 78 -17.79 -14.33 14.75
N LYS A 79 -18.43 -13.49 15.57
CA LYS A 79 -19.89 -13.32 15.58
C LYS A 79 -20.41 -12.76 14.24
N LEU A 80 -19.76 -11.73 13.69
CA LEU A 80 -20.16 -11.11 12.43
C LEU A 80 -19.99 -12.07 11.24
N LEU A 81 -18.87 -12.78 11.17
CA LEU A 81 -18.60 -13.75 10.11
C LEU A 81 -19.50 -14.99 10.22
N ALA A 82 -19.82 -15.46 11.42
CA ALA A 82 -20.72 -16.60 11.63
C ALA A 82 -22.15 -16.33 11.10
N THR A 83 -22.62 -15.08 11.20
CA THR A 83 -23.96 -14.67 10.73
C THR A 83 -24.00 -14.30 9.25
N SER A 84 -22.84 -14.16 8.59
CA SER A 84 -22.76 -13.77 7.18
C SER A 84 -22.97 -14.95 6.23
N GLN A 85 -24.16 -15.01 5.61
CA GLN A 85 -24.45 -16.03 4.59
C GLN A 85 -23.53 -15.91 3.36
N SER A 86 -23.23 -14.69 2.92
CA SER A 86 -22.30 -14.43 1.81
C SER A 86 -20.89 -14.95 2.11
N TRP A 87 -20.42 -14.81 3.36
CA TRP A 87 -19.13 -15.37 3.80
C TRP A 87 -19.15 -16.90 3.78
N ASN A 88 -20.21 -17.52 4.27
CA ASN A 88 -20.37 -18.98 4.20
C ASN A 88 -20.41 -19.50 2.76
N ASN A 89 -21.09 -18.79 1.84
CA ASN A 89 -21.07 -19.10 0.41
C ASN A 89 -19.66 -18.99 -0.18
N TYR A 90 -18.92 -17.93 0.18
CA TYR A 90 -17.53 -17.75 -0.23
C TYR A 90 -16.64 -18.92 0.23
N ARG A 91 -16.72 -19.31 1.50
CA ARG A 91 -15.97 -20.46 2.03
C ARG A 91 -16.30 -21.77 1.31
N LYS A 92 -17.57 -21.99 0.96
CA LYS A 92 -18.01 -23.16 0.18
C LYS A 92 -17.47 -23.16 -1.25
N SER A 93 -17.25 -21.99 -1.86
CA SER A 93 -16.72 -21.87 -3.23
C SER A 93 -15.31 -22.44 -3.43
N PHE A 94 -14.58 -22.74 -2.35
CA PHE A 94 -13.28 -23.44 -2.42
C PHE A 94 -13.43 -24.96 -2.53
N LEU A 95 -14.62 -25.49 -2.24
CA LEU A 95 -14.97 -26.91 -2.33
C LEU A 95 -15.87 -27.20 -3.54
N SER A 96 -16.75 -26.26 -3.90
CA SER A 96 -17.67 -26.37 -5.02
C SER A 96 -17.13 -25.68 -6.27
N GLY A 97 -17.26 -26.31 -7.44
CA GLY A 97 -16.82 -25.74 -8.73
C GLY A 97 -17.44 -24.38 -9.12
N PRO A 98 -18.76 -24.16 -8.98
CA PRO A 98 -19.36 -22.88 -9.35
C PRO A 98 -19.18 -21.82 -8.25
N ILE A 99 -19.01 -20.56 -8.67
CA ILE A 99 -19.07 -19.39 -7.79
C ILE A 99 -20.54 -19.20 -7.38
N LEU A 100 -20.80 -19.27 -6.07
CA LEU A 100 -22.13 -19.04 -5.53
C LEU A 100 -22.46 -17.55 -5.49
N GLU A 101 -23.73 -17.21 -5.70
CA GLU A 101 -24.21 -15.83 -5.56
C GLU A 101 -23.98 -15.29 -4.14
N GLY A 102 -23.65 -14.00 -4.06
CA GLY A 102 -23.39 -13.30 -2.81
C GLY A 102 -22.36 -12.18 -2.96
N THR A 103 -22.11 -11.46 -1.87
CA THR A 103 -21.24 -10.27 -1.86
C THR A 103 -19.79 -10.56 -2.26
N PHE A 104 -19.32 -11.79 -2.07
CA PHE A 104 -17.95 -12.22 -2.41
C PHE A 104 -17.81 -12.83 -3.82
N ALA A 105 -18.88 -12.90 -4.61
CA ALA A 105 -18.84 -13.58 -5.91
C ALA A 105 -17.84 -12.93 -6.88
N LEU A 106 -17.86 -11.60 -6.98
CA LEU A 106 -16.91 -10.84 -7.81
C LEU A 106 -15.48 -10.96 -7.29
N ALA A 107 -15.29 -10.85 -5.97
CA ALA A 107 -13.98 -11.07 -5.35
C ALA A 107 -13.41 -12.45 -5.71
N LYS A 108 -14.22 -13.52 -5.65
CA LYS A 108 -13.79 -14.88 -6.02
C LYS A 108 -13.45 -15.00 -7.51
N MET A 109 -14.23 -14.36 -8.37
CA MET A 109 -13.97 -14.31 -9.81
C MET A 109 -12.62 -13.65 -10.09
N TYR A 110 -12.37 -12.45 -9.55
CA TYR A 110 -11.13 -11.72 -9.78
C TYR A 110 -9.93 -12.37 -9.08
N GLN A 111 -10.09 -13.00 -7.92
CA GLN A 111 -9.03 -13.82 -7.30
C GLN A 111 -8.57 -14.94 -8.23
N SER A 112 -9.50 -15.59 -8.94
CA SER A 112 -9.17 -16.64 -9.91
C SER A 112 -8.43 -16.07 -11.13
N GLN A 113 -8.81 -14.89 -11.61
CA GLN A 113 -8.11 -14.19 -12.69
C GLN A 113 -6.71 -13.72 -12.26
N ALA A 114 -6.59 -13.12 -11.08
CA ALA A 114 -5.32 -12.73 -10.47
C ALA A 114 -4.37 -13.93 -10.33
N ALA A 115 -4.88 -15.08 -9.90
CA ALA A 115 -4.10 -16.31 -9.82
C ALA A 115 -3.64 -16.84 -11.19
N ALA A 116 -4.30 -16.45 -12.28
CA ALA A 116 -3.95 -16.81 -13.65
C ALA A 116 -2.99 -15.80 -14.31
N SER A 117 -2.78 -14.61 -13.72
CA SER A 117 -1.84 -13.59 -14.21
C SER A 117 -0.46 -14.19 -14.51
N ARG A 118 0.12 -13.73 -15.61
CA ARG A 118 1.49 -14.08 -16.08
C ARG A 118 2.37 -12.85 -16.27
N ASP A 119 1.83 -11.66 -16.00
CA ASP A 119 2.59 -10.41 -16.11
C ASP A 119 3.67 -10.36 -15.02
N GLU A 120 4.92 -10.19 -15.45
CA GLU A 120 6.11 -10.05 -14.61
C GLU A 120 6.71 -8.63 -14.68
N ASN A 121 6.00 -7.67 -15.31
CA ASN A 121 6.44 -6.29 -15.43
C ASN A 121 6.26 -5.54 -14.11
N PHE A 122 7.37 -5.08 -13.53
CA PHE A 122 7.36 -4.29 -12.31
C PHE A 122 7.25 -2.81 -12.65
N LYS A 123 6.19 -2.16 -12.17
CA LYS A 123 6.03 -0.70 -12.19
C LYS A 123 6.05 -0.16 -10.76
N SER A 124 6.99 0.76 -10.51
CA SER A 124 7.15 1.40 -9.20
C SER A 124 6.08 2.48 -8.99
N ASN A 125 5.44 2.55 -7.83
CA ASN A 125 4.56 3.69 -7.51
C ASN A 125 5.28 4.82 -6.76
N VAL A 126 6.61 4.89 -6.82
CA VAL A 126 7.44 5.89 -6.12
C VAL A 126 8.35 6.63 -7.11
N ALA A 127 8.43 7.95 -6.98
CA ALA A 127 9.33 8.80 -7.78
C ALA A 127 10.12 9.78 -6.90
N PHE A 128 11.45 9.72 -6.99
CA PHE A 128 12.37 10.64 -6.32
C PHE A 128 12.78 11.78 -7.25
N SER A 129 12.90 12.98 -6.70
CA SER A 129 13.32 14.19 -7.41
C SER A 129 14.29 15.03 -6.56
N PRO A 130 15.38 15.58 -7.15
CA PRO A 130 16.22 16.55 -6.48
C PRO A 130 15.47 17.89 -6.31
N ILE A 131 15.66 18.58 -5.18
CA ILE A 131 15.14 19.95 -5.02
C ILE A 131 16.14 20.91 -5.67
N ALA A 132 16.05 21.10 -6.98
CA ALA A 132 16.84 22.12 -7.68
C ALA A 132 16.24 23.51 -7.43
N ASN A 133 17.07 24.47 -7.00
CA ASN A 133 16.71 25.89 -6.75
C ASN A 133 16.28 26.71 -8.00
N ARG A 134 15.70 26.10 -9.05
CA ARG A 134 15.25 26.85 -10.24
C ARG A 134 13.94 26.33 -10.86
N THR A 135 13.03 27.30 -11.04
CA THR A 135 11.83 27.34 -11.90
C THR A 135 10.47 26.92 -11.28
N ARG A 136 10.15 27.51 -10.14
CA ARG A 136 8.81 27.50 -9.51
C ARG A 136 7.68 28.10 -10.40
N SER A 137 8.00 28.76 -11.51
CA SER A 137 7.00 29.43 -12.38
C SER A 137 6.38 28.55 -13.46
N LYS A 138 6.95 27.38 -13.79
CA LYS A 138 6.37 26.46 -14.80
C LYS A 138 5.61 25.28 -14.20
N MET A 139 5.90 24.90 -12.95
CA MET A 139 5.26 23.73 -12.32
C MET A 139 3.85 24.04 -11.80
N GLY A 140 3.62 25.25 -11.28
CA GLY A 140 2.32 25.64 -10.72
C GLY A 140 1.18 25.61 -11.75
N SER A 141 1.41 26.03 -13.00
CA SER A 141 0.37 25.98 -14.04
C SER A 141 0.17 24.59 -14.65
N LEU A 142 1.12 23.67 -14.46
CA LEU A 142 1.00 22.27 -14.88
C LEU A 142 0.28 21.45 -13.81
N GLU A 143 0.58 21.63 -12.53
CA GLU A 143 -0.15 21.00 -11.40
C GLU A 143 -1.62 21.39 -11.37
N GLU A 144 -1.95 22.65 -11.68
CA GLU A 144 -3.32 23.15 -11.74
C GLU A 144 -4.09 22.57 -12.94
N LYS A 145 -3.45 22.51 -14.12
CA LYS A 145 -4.02 21.85 -15.32
C LYS A 145 -4.14 20.32 -15.19
N LEU A 146 -3.27 19.68 -14.40
CA LEU A 146 -3.30 18.24 -14.16
C LEU A 146 -4.41 17.84 -13.17
N ARG A 147 -4.77 18.72 -12.23
CA ARG A 147 -5.97 18.57 -11.40
C ARG A 147 -7.26 18.70 -12.22
N GLU A 148 -7.31 19.62 -13.18
CA GLU A 148 -8.45 19.77 -14.08
C GLU A 148 -8.61 18.56 -15.02
N ALA A 149 -7.51 18.01 -15.55
CA ALA A 149 -7.55 16.83 -16.43
C ALA A 149 -8.00 15.53 -15.73
N GLN A 150 -7.91 15.45 -14.39
CA GLN A 150 -8.45 14.34 -13.60
C GLN A 150 -9.97 14.44 -13.35
N LEU A 151 -10.59 15.60 -13.62
CA LEU A 151 -12.02 15.85 -13.38
C LEU A 151 -12.88 15.83 -14.65
N GLU A 152 -12.30 15.96 -15.84
CA GLU A 152 -13.06 15.87 -17.09
C GLU A 152 -13.15 14.42 -17.59
N THR A 153 -14.26 13.76 -17.28
CA THR A 153 -14.77 12.70 -18.16
C THR A 153 -15.01 13.30 -19.56
N PRO A 154 -14.70 12.58 -20.67
CA PRO A 154 -14.99 13.07 -22.00
C PRO A 154 -16.47 13.39 -22.12
N THR A 155 -16.81 14.67 -22.16
CA THR A 155 -18.18 15.09 -22.45
C THR A 155 -18.47 14.64 -23.88
N LYS A 156 -19.52 13.82 -24.01
CA LYS A 156 -20.08 13.32 -25.27
C LYS A 156 -20.03 14.42 -26.34
N SER A 157 -19.14 14.26 -27.31
CA SER A 157 -19.36 14.84 -28.64
C SER A 157 -20.62 14.16 -29.19
N MET A 158 -21.69 14.93 -29.34
CA MET A 158 -22.84 14.53 -30.15
C MET A 158 -22.38 14.46 -31.61
N GLY A 159 -21.87 13.30 -32.01
CA GLY A 159 -21.66 12.93 -33.41
C GLY A 159 -22.78 11.97 -33.81
N ASN A 160 -23.54 12.35 -34.83
CA ASN A 160 -24.63 11.57 -35.40
C ASN A 160 -24.25 10.11 -35.69
N ILE A 161 -25.16 9.21 -35.35
CA ILE A 161 -25.17 7.81 -35.78
C ILE A 161 -25.35 7.79 -37.30
N SER A 162 -24.34 7.36 -38.05
CA SER A 162 -24.45 6.63 -39.32
C SER A 162 -23.07 6.09 -39.71
N ASP A 163 -23.04 4.89 -40.28
CA ASP A 163 -21.88 4.12 -40.73
C ASP A 163 -21.06 3.37 -39.68
N LEU A 164 -21.68 2.32 -39.16
CA LEU A 164 -21.06 1.31 -38.32
C LEU A 164 -21.14 -0.07 -39.00
N PHE A 165 -20.40 -0.26 -40.10
CA PHE A 165 -20.07 -1.59 -40.62
C PHE A 165 -18.75 -1.55 -41.40
N TYR A 166 -17.62 -1.72 -40.73
CA TYR A 166 -16.47 -2.43 -41.30
C TYR A 166 -15.60 -2.98 -40.17
N VAL A 167 -15.58 -4.31 -40.06
CA VAL A 167 -14.60 -5.06 -39.29
C VAL A 167 -13.32 -5.08 -40.12
N GLY A 168 -12.27 -4.44 -39.62
CA GLY A 168 -10.93 -4.46 -40.20
C GLY A 168 -9.90 -4.69 -39.10
N ASN A 169 -9.23 -5.84 -39.15
CA ASN A 169 -8.09 -6.16 -38.31
C ASN A 169 -6.97 -5.14 -38.55
N THR A 170 -6.46 -4.51 -37.50
CA THR A 170 -5.19 -3.77 -37.53
C THR A 170 -4.29 -4.17 -36.36
N PRO A 171 -2.96 -4.23 -36.57
CA PRO A 171 -2.00 -4.81 -35.64
C PRO A 171 -1.63 -3.83 -34.53
N ASP A 172 -1.32 -4.37 -33.35
CA ASP A 172 -0.74 -3.67 -32.20
C ASP A 172 0.59 -3.00 -32.57
N THR A 173 0.56 -1.74 -33.02
CA THR A 173 1.70 -0.81 -32.94
C THR A 173 1.20 0.60 -33.29
N GLU A 174 0.64 1.31 -32.31
CA GLU A 174 0.57 2.77 -32.38
C GLU A 174 1.13 3.36 -31.08
N GLU A 175 2.32 3.95 -31.20
CA GLU A 175 2.79 4.98 -30.29
C GLU A 175 1.71 6.07 -30.21
N SER A 176 1.18 6.28 -29.00
CA SER A 176 0.22 7.35 -28.75
C SER A 176 0.80 8.70 -29.21
N PRO A 177 0.08 9.51 -30.02
CA PRO A 177 0.60 10.74 -30.61
C PRO A 177 0.75 11.90 -29.62
N PHE A 178 0.51 11.66 -28.34
CA PHE A 178 0.63 12.66 -27.28
C PHE A 178 1.83 12.33 -26.38
N GLN A 179 3.01 12.84 -26.73
CA GLN A 179 4.09 12.99 -25.75
C GLN A 179 3.66 14.04 -24.72
N SER A 180 3.30 13.59 -23.53
CA SER A 180 3.02 14.46 -22.40
C SER A 180 4.29 15.24 -22.01
N PRO A 181 4.23 16.57 -21.81
CA PRO A 181 5.39 17.40 -21.50
C PRO A 181 5.76 17.32 -20.00
N GLY A 182 5.63 16.14 -19.39
CA GLY A 182 5.94 15.89 -17.97
C GLY A 182 7.37 15.39 -17.79
N PRO A 183 7.97 15.56 -16.59
CA PRO A 183 9.23 14.91 -16.25
C PRO A 183 9.13 13.40 -16.46
N ALA A 184 10.11 12.81 -17.15
CA ALA A 184 10.13 11.38 -17.45
C ALA A 184 10.03 10.53 -16.17
N GLU A 185 10.48 11.06 -15.05
CA GLU A 185 10.58 10.37 -13.76
C GLU A 185 9.24 10.23 -13.04
N ILE A 186 8.21 11.01 -13.39
CA ILE A 186 6.84 10.82 -12.87
C ILE A 186 5.92 10.21 -13.91
N SER A 187 6.41 9.98 -15.14
CA SER A 187 5.60 9.50 -16.26
C SER A 187 4.88 8.18 -15.93
N HIS A 188 5.57 7.24 -15.29
CA HIS A 188 5.01 5.96 -14.90
C HIS A 188 3.98 6.06 -13.75
N LEU A 189 4.02 7.14 -12.95
CA LEU A 189 2.97 7.46 -12.00
C LEU A 189 1.72 8.04 -12.68
N MET A 190 1.89 8.60 -13.88
CA MET A 190 0.82 9.18 -14.71
C MET A 190 0.18 8.13 -15.62
N TYR A 191 0.94 7.11 -16.04
CA TYR A 191 0.43 6.03 -16.87
C TYR A 191 -0.39 5.01 -16.07
N PRO A 192 -1.42 4.41 -16.70
CA PRO A 192 -2.26 3.43 -16.03
C PRO A 192 -1.49 2.16 -15.67
N GLN A 193 -1.95 1.53 -14.58
CA GLN A 193 -1.55 0.20 -14.15
C GLN A 193 -1.71 -0.81 -15.30
N THR A 194 -0.94 -1.90 -15.29
CA THR A 194 -1.16 -2.97 -16.28
C THR A 194 -2.54 -3.59 -16.07
N LYS A 195 -3.09 -4.21 -17.11
CA LYS A 195 -4.37 -4.92 -17.03
C LYS A 195 -4.37 -5.94 -15.89
N ASP A 196 -3.29 -6.72 -15.79
CA ASP A 196 -3.15 -7.74 -14.76
C ASP A 196 -3.03 -7.12 -13.35
N GLU A 197 -2.35 -5.98 -13.21
CA GLU A 197 -2.27 -5.26 -11.93
C GLU A 197 -3.63 -4.72 -11.50
N GLN A 198 -4.43 -4.20 -12.44
CA GLN A 198 -5.82 -3.78 -12.16
C GLN A 198 -6.69 -4.96 -11.71
N ILE A 199 -6.54 -6.14 -12.32
CA ILE A 199 -7.26 -7.36 -11.91
C ILE A 199 -6.89 -7.74 -10.46
N VAL A 200 -5.60 -7.66 -10.09
CA VAL A 200 -5.18 -7.91 -8.71
C VAL A 200 -5.75 -6.87 -7.75
N ASN A 201 -5.76 -5.58 -8.14
CA ASN A 201 -6.37 -4.51 -7.35
C ASN A 201 -7.87 -4.74 -7.12
N THR A 202 -8.60 -5.02 -8.19
CA THR A 202 -10.04 -5.32 -8.10
C THR A 202 -10.29 -6.56 -7.23
N ALA A 203 -9.49 -7.62 -7.36
CA ALA A 203 -9.60 -8.81 -6.52
C ALA A 203 -9.46 -8.48 -5.02
N LEU A 204 -8.46 -7.67 -4.67
CA LEU A 204 -8.18 -7.28 -3.30
C LEU A 204 -9.28 -6.36 -2.75
N VAL A 205 -9.59 -5.27 -3.46
CA VAL A 205 -10.56 -4.27 -3.00
C VAL A 205 -11.98 -4.84 -2.92
N ASP A 206 -12.40 -5.69 -3.87
CA ASP A 206 -13.71 -6.36 -3.80
C ASP A 206 -13.78 -7.29 -2.58
N PHE A 207 -12.70 -8.02 -2.30
CA PHE A 207 -12.65 -8.88 -1.12
C PHE A 207 -12.75 -8.07 0.19
N LEU A 208 -11.98 -6.99 0.30
CA LEU A 208 -11.96 -6.11 1.46
C LEU A 208 -13.32 -5.42 1.68
N ASN A 209 -13.95 -4.93 0.61
CA ASN A 209 -15.28 -4.35 0.70
C ASN A 209 -16.35 -5.40 1.02
N ALA A 210 -16.26 -6.60 0.45
CA ALA A 210 -17.20 -7.68 0.78
C ALA A 210 -17.12 -8.09 2.26
N LEU A 211 -15.95 -7.98 2.89
CA LEU A 211 -15.76 -8.19 4.33
C LEU A 211 -16.44 -7.12 5.18
N SER A 212 -16.42 -5.84 4.78
CA SER A 212 -16.86 -4.74 5.66
C SER A 212 -18.21 -4.11 5.31
N ILE A 213 -18.71 -4.23 4.07
CA ILE A 213 -19.85 -3.44 3.56
C ILE A 213 -21.15 -3.62 4.36
N HIS A 214 -21.37 -4.79 4.96
CA HIS A 214 -22.57 -5.08 5.75
C HIS A 214 -22.45 -4.69 7.22
N PHE A 215 -21.30 -4.15 7.63
CA PHE A 215 -21.00 -3.83 9.02
C PHE A 215 -20.80 -2.32 9.16
N PRO A 216 -21.81 -1.56 9.59
CA PRO A 216 -21.74 -0.09 9.65
C PRO A 216 -20.63 0.47 10.56
N ARG A 217 -20.12 -0.36 11.48
CA ARG A 217 -19.00 -0.04 12.37
C ARG A 217 -17.65 -0.54 11.86
N ALA A 218 -17.53 -0.78 10.55
CA ALA A 218 -16.27 -1.08 9.89
C ALA A 218 -15.93 0.07 8.93
N SER A 219 -14.66 0.50 8.94
CA SER A 219 -14.17 1.49 7.99
C SER A 219 -14.22 0.98 6.55
N ARG A 220 -14.24 1.90 5.58
CA ARG A 220 -14.44 1.59 4.17
C ARG A 220 -13.11 1.50 3.44
N TRP A 221 -13.03 0.55 2.51
CA TRP A 221 -11.90 0.39 1.61
C TRP A 221 -12.21 1.05 0.27
N THR A 222 -11.23 1.72 -0.31
CA THR A 222 -11.38 2.41 -1.59
C THR A 222 -10.26 2.05 -2.56
N LEU A 223 -10.64 1.98 -3.83
CA LEU A 223 -9.73 1.88 -4.98
C LEU A 223 -9.13 3.24 -5.37
N HIS A 224 -9.56 4.33 -4.71
CA HIS A 224 -8.99 5.65 -4.92
C HIS A 224 -7.50 5.63 -4.57
N ARG A 225 -6.66 6.11 -5.50
CA ARG A 225 -5.22 6.20 -5.29
C ARG A 225 -4.89 7.44 -4.47
N LYS A 226 -4.03 7.31 -3.47
CA LYS A 226 -3.56 8.44 -2.66
C LYS A 226 -2.08 8.68 -2.88
N SER A 227 -1.69 9.93 -3.09
CA SER A 227 -0.29 10.34 -3.13
C SER A 227 0.16 10.90 -1.77
N PHE A 228 1.36 10.52 -1.37
CA PHE A 228 2.07 11.07 -0.23
C PHE A 228 3.35 11.72 -0.72
N LYS A 229 3.56 12.98 -0.35
CA LYS A 229 4.77 13.73 -0.70
C LYS A 229 5.66 13.86 0.52
N ALA A 230 6.92 13.46 0.37
CA ALA A 230 7.95 13.55 1.39
C ALA A 230 8.99 14.58 0.96
N GLU A 231 9.05 15.73 1.63
CA GLU A 231 9.99 16.82 1.33
C GLU A 231 11.13 16.90 2.37
N PHE A 232 12.37 16.73 1.92
CA PHE A 232 13.59 16.82 2.72
C PHE A 232 14.40 18.05 2.29
N GLN A 233 15.54 18.30 2.92
CA GLN A 233 16.33 19.50 2.65
C GLN A 233 16.82 19.60 1.19
N HIS A 234 17.27 18.49 0.60
CA HIS A 234 17.86 18.45 -0.74
C HIS A 234 17.13 17.55 -1.74
N ALA A 235 16.07 16.88 -1.29
CA ALA A 235 15.32 15.96 -2.13
C ALA A 235 13.85 15.89 -1.71
N SER A 236 13.01 15.47 -2.65
CA SER A 236 11.65 15.09 -2.33
C SER A 236 11.27 13.84 -3.12
N PHE A 237 10.31 13.10 -2.61
CA PHE A 237 9.71 12.01 -3.39
C PHE A 237 8.20 11.96 -3.20
N GLU A 238 7.53 11.47 -4.23
CA GLU A 238 6.10 11.18 -4.19
C GLU A 238 5.91 9.66 -4.25
N ALA A 239 5.08 9.16 -3.34
CA ALA A 239 4.68 7.75 -3.28
C ALA A 239 3.17 7.66 -3.45
N ARG A 240 2.70 6.92 -4.46
CA ARG A 240 1.28 6.67 -4.71
C ARG A 240 0.90 5.27 -4.24
N THR A 241 -0.31 5.10 -3.75
CA THR A 241 -0.88 3.79 -3.38
C THR A 241 -1.88 3.33 -4.41
N ASP A 242 -2.27 2.05 -4.34
CA ASP A 242 -3.26 1.44 -5.24
C ASP A 242 -4.68 1.45 -4.67
N GLY A 243 -4.79 1.87 -3.41
CA GLY A 243 -6.01 2.04 -2.66
C GLY A 243 -5.67 2.38 -1.21
N TYR A 244 -6.68 2.47 -0.36
CA TYR A 244 -6.50 2.64 1.08
C TYR A 244 -7.77 2.34 1.87
N LEU A 245 -7.62 2.15 3.18
CA LEU A 245 -8.69 2.20 4.15
C LEU A 245 -8.83 3.64 4.65
N GLU A 246 -10.05 4.15 4.70
CA GLU A 246 -10.33 5.47 5.25
C GLU A 246 -11.41 5.46 6.32
N ASP A 247 -11.27 6.41 7.23
CA ASP A 247 -12.40 6.87 8.03
C ASP A 247 -13.45 7.45 7.08
N GLY A 248 -14.73 7.16 7.32
CA GLY A 248 -15.84 7.62 6.49
C GLY A 248 -15.90 9.15 6.28
N GLU A 249 -16.94 9.61 5.59
CA GLU A 249 -17.08 10.93 4.93
C GLU A 249 -16.56 12.18 5.67
N PHE A 250 -16.40 12.18 7.00
CA PHE A 250 -16.06 13.38 7.77
C PHE A 250 -14.57 13.66 7.94
N SER A 251 -13.67 12.67 7.98
CA SER A 251 -12.23 12.93 8.17
C SER A 251 -11.36 12.59 6.95
N GLY A 252 -11.76 11.61 6.13
CA GLY A 252 -10.96 11.13 4.98
C GLY A 252 -9.54 10.71 5.36
N ARG A 253 -9.30 10.45 6.67
CA ARG A 253 -7.98 10.08 7.18
C ARG A 253 -7.68 8.65 6.80
N VAL A 254 -6.46 8.42 6.34
CA VAL A 254 -6.00 7.09 5.94
C VAL A 254 -5.72 6.25 7.17
N ARG A 255 -6.09 4.97 7.12
CA ARG A 255 -5.92 4.00 8.21
C ARG A 255 -5.13 2.76 7.81
N ALA A 256 -5.07 2.44 6.53
CA ALA A 256 -4.22 1.40 5.96
C ALA A 256 -4.00 1.71 4.48
N LEU A 257 -2.87 1.27 3.94
CA LEU A 257 -2.56 1.41 2.51
C LEU A 257 -2.85 0.10 1.78
N ILE A 258 -3.29 0.19 0.53
CA ILE A 258 -3.35 -0.96 -0.38
C ILE A 258 -2.21 -0.83 -1.40
N GLU A 259 -1.49 -1.93 -1.62
CA GLU A 259 -0.48 -2.05 -2.67
C GLU A 259 -0.64 -3.38 -3.40
N VAL A 260 -0.57 -3.38 -4.72
CA VAL A 260 -0.76 -4.60 -5.51
C VAL A 260 0.32 -4.79 -6.55
N LYS A 261 0.58 -6.06 -6.88
CA LYS A 261 1.46 -6.43 -7.99
C LYS A 261 0.89 -7.58 -8.80
N PRO A 262 1.05 -7.57 -10.13
CA PRO A 262 0.52 -8.63 -10.98
C PRO A 262 1.30 -9.95 -10.88
N MET A 263 2.51 -9.92 -10.31
CA MET A 263 3.40 -11.08 -10.14
C MET A 263 3.48 -11.58 -8.70
N LEU A 264 4.10 -12.74 -8.50
CA LEU A 264 4.44 -13.25 -7.16
C LEU A 264 5.53 -12.40 -6.50
N ARG A 265 5.40 -12.14 -5.18
CA ARG A 265 6.36 -11.34 -4.38
C ARG A 265 7.81 -11.77 -4.62
N GLY A 266 8.06 -13.08 -4.59
CA GLY A 266 9.40 -13.65 -4.74
C GLY A 266 10.11 -13.33 -6.08
N ARG A 267 9.39 -12.88 -7.11
CA ARG A 267 10.00 -12.41 -8.38
C ARG A 267 10.67 -11.04 -8.26
N LYS A 268 10.13 -10.17 -7.39
CA LYS A 268 10.54 -8.76 -7.26
C LYS A 268 10.55 -8.32 -5.79
N GLN A 269 10.97 -9.22 -4.90
CA GLN A 269 10.84 -9.06 -3.45
C GLN A 269 11.43 -7.75 -2.92
N ASN A 270 12.71 -7.47 -3.19
CA ASN A 270 13.34 -6.24 -2.70
C ASN A 270 12.72 -4.97 -3.32
N PRO A 271 12.53 -4.86 -4.65
CA PRO A 271 11.83 -3.71 -5.23
C PRO A 271 10.46 -3.43 -4.62
N ILE A 272 9.64 -4.47 -4.40
CA ILE A 272 8.31 -4.35 -3.79
C ILE A 272 8.44 -3.81 -2.36
N ARG A 273 9.27 -4.44 -1.53
CA ARG A 273 9.46 -4.06 -0.12
C ARG A 273 10.05 -2.65 0.04
N MET A 274 11.00 -2.29 -0.81
CA MET A 274 11.56 -0.93 -0.82
C MET A 274 10.50 0.10 -1.19
N GLN A 275 9.60 -0.23 -2.12
CA GLN A 275 8.48 0.64 -2.48
C GLN A 275 7.48 0.81 -1.32
N GLU A 276 7.07 -0.29 -0.69
CA GLU A 276 6.18 -0.29 0.49
C GLU A 276 6.80 0.51 1.66
N ALA A 277 8.11 0.38 1.86
CA ALA A 277 8.86 1.17 2.83
C ALA A 277 8.84 2.67 2.52
N ALA A 278 9.01 3.05 1.26
CA ALA A 278 8.96 4.45 0.83
C ALA A 278 7.56 5.04 0.99
N GLN A 279 6.51 4.29 0.63
CA GLN A 279 5.12 4.69 0.85
C GLN A 279 4.84 4.92 2.35
N MET A 280 5.32 4.02 3.21
CA MET A 280 5.16 4.17 4.66
C MET A 280 5.89 5.41 5.19
N ALA A 281 7.16 5.60 4.82
CA ALA A 281 7.95 6.75 5.26
C ALA A 281 7.33 8.07 4.77
N ALA A 282 6.82 8.11 3.54
CA ALA A 282 6.11 9.28 3.01
C ALA A 282 4.82 9.55 3.78
N TRP A 283 4.03 8.52 4.07
CA TRP A 283 2.80 8.68 4.85
C TRP A 283 3.09 9.17 6.28
N ILE A 284 4.12 8.64 6.95
CA ILE A 284 4.53 9.10 8.30
C ILE A 284 4.94 10.56 8.27
N LYS A 285 5.69 10.96 7.23
CA LYS A 285 6.16 12.33 7.09
C LYS A 285 5.06 13.33 6.75
N SER A 286 4.13 12.97 5.87
CA SER A 286 3.10 13.89 5.37
C SER A 286 1.91 14.04 6.32
N ASP A 287 1.63 13.03 7.13
CA ASP A 287 0.57 13.04 8.16
C ASP A 287 1.15 12.50 9.48
N PRO A 288 2.04 13.25 10.15
CA PRO A 288 2.62 12.82 11.42
C PRO A 288 1.55 12.87 12.52
N ASP A 289 1.51 11.87 13.39
CA ASP A 289 0.51 11.76 14.47
C ASP A 289 1.17 11.55 15.84
N PRO A 290 2.14 12.40 16.26
CA PRO A 290 3.05 12.15 17.38
C PRO A 290 2.36 11.69 18.67
N THR A 291 1.17 12.24 18.95
CA THR A 291 0.37 11.96 20.15
C THR A 291 -0.99 11.34 19.82
N GLY A 292 -1.23 10.98 18.57
CA GLY A 292 -2.53 10.50 18.11
C GLY A 292 -2.59 8.98 17.91
N VAL A 293 -3.78 8.51 17.58
CA VAL A 293 -4.10 7.09 17.46
C VAL A 293 -3.29 6.37 16.37
N LEU A 294 -2.83 7.06 15.32
CA LEU A 294 -2.04 6.43 14.25
C LEU A 294 -0.64 6.02 14.71
N ASN A 295 -0.14 6.57 15.81
CA ASN A 295 1.14 6.17 16.39
C ASN A 295 1.02 4.98 17.35
N LEU A 296 -0.20 4.50 17.64
CA LEU A 296 -0.38 3.27 18.40
C LEU A 296 0.06 2.05 17.56
N PRO A 297 0.51 0.96 18.22
CA PRO A 297 0.94 -0.25 17.53
C PRO A 297 -0.07 -0.73 16.47
N GLY A 298 0.45 -0.98 15.28
CA GLY A 298 -0.31 -1.59 14.18
C GLY A 298 -1.31 -0.68 13.47
N ARG A 299 -1.33 0.65 13.67
CA ARG A 299 -2.24 1.59 12.95
C ARG A 299 -1.66 2.16 11.66
N ARG A 300 -0.36 2.02 11.45
CA ARG A 300 0.29 2.23 10.16
C ARG A 300 0.56 0.88 9.53
N LEU A 301 -0.19 0.52 8.49
CA LEU A 301 -0.01 -0.76 7.83
C LEU A 301 -0.27 -0.71 6.32
N HIS A 302 0.27 -1.71 5.64
CA HIS A 302 -0.12 -2.09 4.28
C HIS A 302 -0.93 -3.39 4.32
N VAL A 303 -1.94 -3.46 3.46
CA VAL A 303 -2.54 -4.71 2.99
C VAL A 303 -2.14 -4.85 1.54
N SER A 304 -1.30 -5.83 1.24
CA SER A 304 -0.75 -6.00 -0.11
C SER A 304 -1.24 -7.30 -0.75
N GLN A 305 -1.39 -7.31 -2.08
CA GLN A 305 -1.62 -8.54 -2.83
C GLN A 305 -0.70 -8.62 -4.05
N ASP A 306 0.12 -9.67 -4.07
CA ASP A 306 1.03 -9.98 -5.15
C ASP A 306 0.53 -11.25 -5.84
N ARG A 307 -0.15 -11.06 -6.98
CA ARG A 307 -0.87 -12.12 -7.70
C ARG A 307 -1.92 -12.79 -6.80
N HIS A 308 -1.69 -14.03 -6.38
CA HIS A 308 -2.60 -14.79 -5.50
C HIS A 308 -2.08 -14.89 -4.06
N GLN A 309 -1.13 -14.05 -3.68
CA GLN A 309 -0.55 -14.03 -2.34
C GLN A 309 -0.84 -12.71 -1.67
N MET A 310 -1.53 -12.75 -0.53
CA MET A 310 -1.79 -11.57 0.30
C MET A 310 -0.75 -11.46 1.42
N PHE A 311 -0.46 -10.22 1.81
CA PHE A 311 0.47 -9.86 2.87
C PHE A 311 -0.12 -8.72 3.72
N ILE A 312 0.27 -8.67 4.99
CA ILE A 312 0.00 -7.54 5.88
C ILE A 312 1.32 -7.08 6.45
N THR A 313 1.63 -5.79 6.31
CA THR A 313 2.89 -5.22 6.80
C THR A 313 2.60 -4.10 7.78
N PHE A 314 2.96 -4.28 9.05
CA PHE A 314 2.80 -3.25 10.09
C PHE A 314 4.08 -2.44 10.28
N ALA A 315 3.94 -1.12 10.41
CA ALA A 315 5.04 -0.24 10.74
C ALA A 315 5.14 -0.05 12.26
N GLU A 316 6.36 -0.16 12.78
CA GLU A 316 6.74 0.19 14.13
C GLU A 316 7.84 1.26 14.08
N TYR A 317 7.60 2.38 14.77
CA TYR A 317 8.49 3.52 14.85
C TYR A 317 8.14 4.34 16.10
N ASP A 318 9.07 5.20 16.52
CA ASP A 318 8.89 6.09 17.67
C ASP A 318 8.94 7.56 17.27
N GLY A 319 8.86 8.46 18.26
CA GLY A 319 8.98 9.89 18.04
C GLY A 319 10.33 10.31 17.45
N ASN A 320 11.41 9.56 17.73
CA ASN A 320 12.74 9.86 17.19
C ASN A 320 12.78 9.62 15.67
N TYR A 321 12.05 8.63 15.16
CA TYR A 321 11.93 8.43 13.71
C TYR A 321 11.20 9.60 13.02
N ILE A 322 10.14 10.13 13.64
CA ILE A 322 9.45 11.34 13.14
C ILE A 322 10.40 12.54 13.13
N GLN A 323 11.18 12.72 14.21
CA GLN A 323 12.19 13.78 14.29
C GLN A 323 13.29 13.61 13.23
N TYR A 324 13.71 12.38 12.97
CA TYR A 324 14.66 12.06 11.89
C TYR A 324 14.11 12.49 10.53
N LEU A 325 12.88 12.11 10.18
CA LEU A 325 12.26 12.50 8.91
C LEU A 325 12.11 14.03 8.75
N ASN A 326 12.09 14.77 9.86
CA ASN A 326 11.90 16.22 9.88
C ASN A 326 13.18 17.02 10.14
N ASN A 327 14.35 16.36 10.21
CA ASN A 327 15.63 16.99 10.50
C ASN A 327 15.67 17.73 11.86
N THR A 328 14.95 17.22 12.86
CA THR A 328 14.86 17.80 14.21
C THR A 328 15.38 16.86 15.30
N LEU A 329 15.96 15.73 14.92
CA LEU A 329 16.55 14.77 15.86
C LEU A 329 17.78 15.40 16.55
N PRO A 330 17.86 15.40 17.90
CA PRO A 330 18.99 15.98 18.60
C PRO A 330 20.33 15.31 18.23
N PRO A 331 21.45 16.07 18.18
CA PRO A 331 22.77 15.48 17.96
C PRO A 331 23.09 14.39 18.99
N ASN A 332 23.78 13.33 18.56
CA ASN A 332 24.14 12.17 19.38
C ASN A 332 22.96 11.30 19.87
N SER A 333 21.72 11.55 19.39
CA SER A 333 20.61 10.62 19.66
C SER A 333 20.91 9.24 19.05
N PRO A 334 20.43 8.14 19.67
CA PRO A 334 20.44 6.84 19.04
C PRO A 334 19.76 6.88 17.67
N ARG A 335 20.27 6.08 16.75
CA ARG A 335 19.75 6.00 15.39
C ARG A 335 18.30 5.46 15.41
N PRO A 336 17.30 6.20 14.92
CA PRO A 336 15.94 5.69 14.86
C PRO A 336 15.73 4.85 13.60
N PHE A 337 14.90 3.82 13.73
CA PHE A 337 14.51 2.95 12.61
C PHE A 337 13.00 2.85 12.49
N LEU A 338 12.53 2.80 11.24
CA LEU A 338 11.21 2.27 10.90
C LEU A 338 11.35 0.75 10.70
N ARG A 339 10.65 -0.03 11.51
CA ARG A 339 10.58 -1.50 11.36
C ARG A 339 9.31 -1.86 10.61
N MET A 340 9.46 -2.58 9.50
CA MET A 340 8.36 -3.10 8.68
C MET A 340 8.19 -4.58 8.98
N HIS A 341 7.13 -4.93 9.72
CA HIS A 341 6.79 -6.31 10.10
C HIS A 341 5.83 -6.90 9.09
N GLU A 342 6.37 -7.63 8.12
CA GLU A 342 5.63 -8.28 7.03
C GLU A 342 5.18 -9.69 7.43
N PHE A 343 3.90 -9.98 7.27
CA PHE A 343 3.32 -11.30 7.49
C PHE A 343 2.68 -11.82 6.21
N GLY A 344 2.86 -13.10 5.92
CA GLY A 344 2.28 -13.79 4.77
C GLY A 344 3.18 -14.93 4.26
N PRO A 345 2.97 -15.45 3.06
CA PRO A 345 1.82 -15.21 2.18
C PRO A 345 0.58 -15.96 2.69
N TRP A 346 -0.61 -15.34 2.53
CA TRP A 346 -1.89 -16.06 2.51
C TRP A 346 -2.31 -16.29 1.06
N ASN A 347 -2.61 -17.52 0.68
CA ASN A 347 -2.98 -17.85 -0.70
C ASN A 347 -4.48 -17.63 -0.94
N THR A 348 -4.83 -16.78 -1.91
CA THR A 348 -6.23 -16.45 -2.26
C THR A 348 -7.02 -17.63 -2.83
N MET A 349 -6.32 -18.71 -3.21
CA MET A 349 -6.91 -19.97 -3.66
C MET A 349 -7.04 -21.01 -2.55
N ASN A 350 -6.55 -20.72 -1.34
CA ASN A 350 -6.65 -21.60 -0.18
C ASN A 350 -7.74 -21.12 0.79
N ARG A 351 -8.67 -22.01 1.14
CA ARG A 351 -9.78 -21.72 2.05
C ARG A 351 -9.32 -21.30 3.44
N ASN A 352 -8.38 -22.04 4.04
CA ASN A 352 -7.94 -21.79 5.41
C ASN A 352 -7.16 -20.48 5.51
N ASP A 353 -6.35 -20.17 4.51
CA ASP A 353 -5.63 -18.90 4.43
C ASP A 353 -6.63 -17.73 4.33
N MET A 354 -7.66 -17.86 3.48
CA MET A 354 -8.68 -16.82 3.34
C MET A 354 -9.57 -16.68 4.57
N GLU A 355 -9.86 -17.77 5.28
CA GLU A 355 -10.54 -17.71 6.59
C GLU A 355 -9.69 -16.97 7.62
N SER A 356 -8.39 -17.29 7.70
CA SER A 356 -7.46 -16.64 8.62
C SER A 356 -7.30 -15.15 8.34
N ILE A 357 -6.95 -14.78 7.11
CA ILE A 357 -6.71 -13.38 6.76
C ILE A 357 -8.01 -12.57 6.73
N GLY A 358 -9.14 -13.18 6.37
CA GLY A 358 -10.45 -12.52 6.37
C GLY A 358 -10.84 -12.00 7.75
N SER A 359 -10.63 -12.82 8.79
CA SER A 359 -10.85 -12.41 10.18
C SER A 359 -9.93 -11.25 10.59
N ILE A 360 -8.64 -11.30 10.22
CA ILE A 360 -7.66 -10.25 10.54
C ILE A 360 -8.03 -8.92 9.85
N LEU A 361 -8.41 -8.96 8.58
CA LEU A 361 -8.75 -7.77 7.80
C LEU A 361 -10.05 -7.12 8.27
N LEU A 362 -11.04 -7.92 8.66
CA LEU A 362 -12.24 -7.39 9.29
C LEU A 362 -11.94 -6.76 10.66
N ALA A 363 -11.09 -7.38 11.48
CA ALA A 363 -10.63 -6.78 12.74
C ALA A 363 -9.94 -5.43 12.52
N ILE A 364 -9.10 -5.30 11.50
CA ILE A 364 -8.45 -4.03 11.12
C ILE A 364 -9.50 -2.97 10.77
N ALA A 365 -10.51 -3.32 9.96
CA ALA A 365 -11.55 -2.39 9.54
C ALA A 365 -12.45 -1.93 10.71
N LEU A 366 -12.81 -2.84 11.62
CA LEU A 366 -13.55 -2.51 12.85
C LEU A 366 -12.71 -1.60 13.74
N ARG A 367 -11.46 -1.97 14.04
CA ARG A 367 -10.56 -1.17 14.87
C ARG A 367 -10.37 0.24 14.32
N ALA A 368 -10.16 0.37 13.01
CA ALA A 368 -10.04 1.67 12.35
C ALA A 368 -11.28 2.55 12.57
N TYR A 369 -12.48 1.96 12.50
CA TYR A 369 -13.72 2.70 12.77
C TYR A 369 -13.79 3.20 14.21
N PHE A 370 -13.42 2.38 15.19
CA PHE A 370 -13.46 2.78 16.59
C PHE A 370 -12.37 3.79 16.96
N ASP A 371 -11.16 3.65 16.39
CA ASP A 371 -10.09 4.65 16.52
C ASP A 371 -10.53 6.02 15.97
N ALA A 372 -11.44 6.05 14.99
CA ALA A 372 -12.03 7.27 14.45
C ALA A 372 -13.24 7.79 15.24
N ASN A 373 -13.92 6.93 16.01
CA ASN A 373 -15.18 7.23 16.71
C ASN A 373 -15.11 6.93 18.23
N PRO A 374 -14.17 7.52 18.98
CA PRO A 374 -13.93 7.19 20.38
C PRO A 374 -15.10 7.53 21.33
N ARG A 375 -16.12 8.26 20.88
CA ARG A 375 -17.33 8.58 21.67
C ARG A 375 -18.38 7.47 21.67
N THR A 376 -18.24 6.44 20.84
CA THR A 376 -19.18 5.31 20.75
C THR A 376 -18.83 4.14 21.67
N SER A 377 -17.66 4.14 22.32
CA SER A 377 -17.23 3.11 23.28
C SER A 377 -17.77 3.31 24.70
N SER A 378 -18.28 4.49 25.05
CA SER A 378 -18.75 4.80 26.42
C SER A 378 -20.25 4.51 26.66
N THR A 379 -21.00 4.06 25.66
CA THR A 379 -22.46 3.83 25.78
C THR A 379 -22.88 2.39 26.01
N SER A 380 -21.94 1.42 26.03
CA SER A 380 -22.24 0.02 26.31
C SER A 380 -22.19 -0.38 27.79
N GLU A 381 -21.77 0.50 28.71
CA GLU A 381 -21.71 0.21 30.15
C GLU A 381 -22.88 0.78 30.99
N GLN A 382 -23.84 1.51 30.39
CA GLN A 382 -24.94 2.14 31.15
C GLN A 382 -26.33 1.52 31.00
N HIS A 383 -26.46 0.36 30.35
CA HIS A 383 -27.71 -0.41 30.36
C HIS A 383 -27.49 -1.82 30.91
N SER A 384 -27.08 -1.88 32.17
CA SER A 384 -27.25 -3.04 33.05
C SER A 384 -27.28 -2.54 34.49
N SER A 385 -28.44 -2.01 34.89
CA SER A 385 -28.86 -1.84 36.28
C SER A 385 -30.36 -1.99 36.34
#